data_AF-A0A954F5V8-F1
#
_entry.id   AF-A0A954F5V8-F1
#
_cell.length_a   1.000
_cell.length_b   1.000
_cell.length_c   1.000
_cell.angle_alpha   90.00
_cell.angle_beta   90.00
_cell.angle_gamma   90.00
#
_symmetry.space_group_name_H-M   'P 1'
#
loop_
_entity.id
_entity.type
_entity.pdbx_description
1 polymer ?
#
loop_
_entity_poly.entity_id
_entity_poly.type
_entity_poly.pdbx_seq_one_letter_code
_entity_poly.pdbx_strand_id
1 'polypeptide(L)' 'MTCPICRKPPAPAYRPFYSKHCADVDLGRWLTGAYAIETPDEPEESALEEPASGDPGSPRTVH' A
#
# COMPACT_ATOMS: atom_id res chain seq x y z
N MET A 1 -17.63 1.55 -6.43
CA MET A 1 -16.90 1.36 -5.15
C MET A 1 -17.72 1.97 -4.03
N THR A 2 -17.73 1.35 -2.85
CA THR A 2 -18.48 1.80 -1.65
C THR A 2 -17.52 2.32 -0.58
N CYS A 3 -18.02 3.12 0.37
CA CYS A 3 -17.25 3.56 1.52
C CYS A 3 -16.65 2.34 2.26
N PRO A 4 -15.32 2.26 2.46
CA PRO A 4 -14.69 1.10 3.11
C PRO A 4 -15.04 0.99 4.61
N ILE A 5 -15.47 2.10 5.22
CA ILE A 5 -15.82 2.15 6.65
C ILE A 5 -17.26 1.69 6.92
N CYS A 6 -18.22 2.09 6.08
CA CYS A 6 -19.65 1.89 6.36
C CYS A 6 -20.48 1.35 5.17
N ARG A 7 -19.84 1.06 4.04
CA ARG A 7 -20.44 0.48 2.80
C ARG A 7 -21.50 1.33 2.10
N LYS A 8 -21.73 2.58 2.53
CA LYS A 8 -22.62 3.54 1.84
C LYS A 8 -21.99 4.07 0.54
N PRO A 9 -22.79 4.59 -0.42
CA PRO A 9 -22.27 5.23 -1.64
C PRO A 9 -21.33 6.40 -1.30
N PRO A 10 -20.21 6.61 -2.00
CA PRO A 10 -19.30 7.71 -1.69
C PRO A 10 -19.89 9.09 -2.01
N ALA A 11 -19.61 10.09 -1.17
CA ALA A 11 -19.92 11.48 -1.51
C ALA A 11 -18.78 12.08 -2.35
N PRO A 12 -19.06 12.91 -3.39
CA PRO A 12 -18.02 13.44 -4.28
C PRO A 12 -16.87 14.17 -3.56
N ALA A 13 -17.19 14.92 -2.51
CA ALA A 13 -16.20 15.67 -1.73
C ALA A 13 -15.34 14.80 -0.78
N TYR A 14 -15.77 13.56 -0.50
CA TYR A 14 -15.15 12.69 0.50
C TYR A 14 -14.70 11.35 -0.06
N ARG A 15 -14.65 11.17 -1.39
CA ARG A 15 -14.25 9.88 -2.00
C ARG A 15 -12.89 9.43 -1.46
N PRO A 16 -12.72 8.14 -1.10
CA PRO A 16 -13.66 7.01 -1.30
C PRO A 16 -14.78 6.86 -0.26
N PHE A 17 -14.88 7.75 0.72
CA PHE A 17 -15.82 7.68 1.83
C PHE A 17 -17.18 8.33 1.53
N TYR A 18 -18.18 7.98 2.36
CA TYR A 18 -19.51 8.60 2.31
C TYR A 18 -19.56 9.98 2.99
N SER A 19 -18.73 10.22 4.01
CA SER A 19 -18.76 11.47 4.80
C SER A 19 -17.42 11.76 5.45
N LYS A 20 -17.24 13.00 5.92
CA LYS A 20 -16.09 13.40 6.76
C LYS A 20 -15.87 12.46 7.94
N HIS A 21 -16.94 12.08 8.64
CA HIS A 21 -16.84 11.18 9.79
C HIS A 21 -16.17 9.84 9.44
N CYS A 22 -16.51 9.23 8.29
CA CYS A 22 -15.86 7.99 7.86
C CYS A 22 -14.38 8.22 7.50
N ALA A 23 -14.02 9.36 6.90
CA ALA A 23 -12.62 9.70 6.65
C ALA A 23 -11.82 9.87 7.95
N ASP A 24 -12.42 10.54 8.96
CA ASP A 24 -11.78 10.74 10.27
C ASP A 24 -11.59 9.41 11.02
N VAL A 25 -12.55 8.47 10.92
CA VAL A 25 -12.42 7.12 11.52
C VAL A 25 -11.29 6.33 10.87
N ASP A 26 -11.18 6.39 9.54
CA ASP A 26 -10.09 5.74 8.81
C ASP A 26 -8.72 6.29 9.20
N LEU A 27 -8.62 7.63 9.29
CA LEU A 27 -7.43 8.30 9.80
C LEU A 27 -7.09 7.85 11.22
N GLY A 28 -8.10 7.72 12.09
CA GLY A 28 -7.92 7.19 13.45
C GLY A 28 -7.30 5.80 13.45
N ARG A 29 -7.80 4.88 12.62
CA ARG A 29 -7.24 3.52 12.47
C ARG A 29 -5.79 3.54 12.01
N TRP A 30 -5.46 4.45 11.10
CA TRP A 30 -4.09 4.63 10.63
C TRP A 30 -3.17 5.10 11.76
N LEU A 31 -3.59 6.12 12.52
CA LEU A 31 -2.81 6.67 13.62
C LEU A 31 -2.64 5.70 14.80
N THR A 32 -3.59 4.77 15.01
CA THR A 32 -3.48 3.75 16.05
C THR A 32 -2.73 2.50 15.62
N GLY A 33 -2.21 2.44 14.39
CA GLY A 33 -1.55 1.24 13.87
C GLY A 33 -2.51 0.04 13.69
N ALA A 34 -3.81 0.28 13.54
CA ALA A 34 -4.79 -0.78 13.34
C ALA A 34 -4.64 -1.45 11.96
N TYR A 35 -3.96 -0.78 11.03
CA TYR A 35 -3.52 -1.37 9.77
C TYR A 35 -2.12 -1.99 9.96
N ALA A 36 -2.09 -3.23 10.44
CA ALA A 36 -0.88 -4.04 10.54
C ALA A 36 -0.87 -5.11 9.45
N ILE A 37 0.29 -5.35 8.85
CA ILE A 37 0.53 -6.49 7.97
C ILE A 37 1.22 -7.54 8.84
N GLU A 38 0.59 -8.70 9.00
CA GLU A 38 1.22 -9.82 9.70
C GLU A 38 2.44 -10.28 8.90
N THR A 39 3.59 -10.34 9.57
CA THR A 39 4.78 -10.99 9.05
C THR A 39 4.86 -12.40 9.63
N PRO A 40 5.26 -13.42 8.85
CA PRO A 40 5.57 -14.72 9.43
C PRO A 40 6.69 -14.57 10.47
N ASP A 41 6.60 -15.30 11.58
CA ASP A 41 7.63 -15.41 12.60
C ASP A 41 8.86 -16.18 12.06
N GLU A 42 9.61 -15.59 11.13
CA GLU A 42 10.93 -16.10 10.75
C GLU A 42 12.01 -15.15 11.28
N PRO A 43 13.07 -15.67 11.92
CA PRO A 43 14.17 -14.84 12.38
C PRO A 43 14.80 -14.13 11.19
N GLU A 44 14.83 -12.81 11.29
CA GLU A 44 15.40 -11.83 10.37
C GLU A 44 16.86 -12.13 9.96
N GLU A 45 17.04 -12.96 8.94
CA GLU A 45 18.30 -13.02 8.19
C GLU A 45 18.00 -13.19 6.69
N SER A 46 17.79 -12.06 5.99
CA SER A 46 18.00 -11.84 4.53
C SER A 46 16.95 -10.91 3.91
N ALA A 47 17.18 -9.60 3.92
CA ALA A 47 16.52 -8.68 2.99
C ALA A 47 17.31 -7.37 2.79
N LEU A 48 18.61 -7.49 2.51
CA LEU A 48 19.37 -6.42 1.88
C LEU A 48 19.90 -6.94 0.53
N GLU A 49 18.99 -7.20 -0.41
CA GLU A 49 19.38 -7.39 -1.80
C GLU A 49 19.50 -6.01 -2.46
N GLU A 50 20.72 -5.67 -2.89
CA GLU A 50 21.02 -4.43 -3.60
C GLU A 50 20.18 -4.33 -4.89
N PRO A 51 19.64 -3.15 -5.24
CA PRO A 51 18.85 -3.03 -6.46
C PRO A 51 19.78 -3.23 -7.66
N ALA A 52 19.52 -4.31 -8.41
CA ALA A 52 20.16 -4.57 -9.70
C ALA A 52 20.02 -3.32 -10.59
N SER A 53 21.15 -2.63 -10.78
CA SER A 53 21.29 -1.57 -11.77
C SER A 53 21.01 -2.18 -13.15
N GLY A 54 20.06 -1.59 -13.87
CA GLY A 54 19.69 -2.03 -15.21
C GLY A 54 20.70 -1.61 -16.27
N ASP A 55 20.78 -2.40 -17.34
CA ASP A 55 20.74 -1.91 -18.74
C ASP A 55 20.24 -3.02 -19.69
N PRO A 56 19.06 -2.89 -20.33
CA PRO A 56 18.52 -3.93 -21.22
C PRO A 56 18.95 -3.76 -22.69
N GLY A 57 20.08 -3.13 -23.00
CA GLY A 57 20.39 -2.74 -24.39
C GLY A 57 21.87 -2.68 -24.77
N SER A 58 22.56 -3.82 -24.82
CA SER A 58 23.81 -3.91 -25.59
C SER A 58 23.80 -5.12 -26.54
N PRO A 59 23.71 -4.92 -27.88
CA PRO A 59 23.76 -6.02 -28.82
C PRO A 59 25.18 -6.61 -28.89
N ARG A 60 25.30 -7.92 -28.69
CA ARG A 60 26.58 -8.63 -28.84
C ARG A 60 26.96 -8.67 -30.33
N THR A 61 27.96 -7.89 -30.73
CA THR A 61 28.66 -8.10 -32.00
C THR A 61 29.33 -9.47 -31.95
N VAL A 62 28.93 -10.38 -32.85
CA VAL A 62 29.64 -11.64 -33.11
C VAL A 62 30.78 -11.34 -34.07
N HIS A 63 32.00 -11.75 -33.71
CA HIS A 63 33.18 -11.66 -34.56
C HIS A 63 33.68 -13.06 -34.93
#